data_AF-A0A7L4D2Z4-F1
#
_entry.id   AF-A0A7L4D2Z4-F1
#
_cell.length_a   1.000
_cell.length_b   1.000
_cell.length_c   1.000
_cell.angle_alpha   90.00
_cell.angle_beta   90.00
_cell.angle_gamma   90.00
#
_symmetry.space_group_name_H-M   'P 1'
#
loop_
_entity.id
_entity.type
_entity.pdbx_description
1 polymer ?
#
loop_
_entity_poly.entity_id
_entity_poly.type
_entity_poly.pdbx_seq_one_letter_code
_entity_poly.pdbx_strand_id
1 'polypeptide(L)'
;LDLSNCSLQSLPPGLSEATAAIVLDLTENPLTPFPSSSFLGFTQLQLLVVPLALECPGGSSAWMEVTMHGSSRLCQGQRNPCNSSQELAWPCPENAACAPDGPGLIQCLCNSPFHGYKCLREGTFPVLLFSGILGAVTLSLSLLLWGTQRRKAQTP
;
A
#
# COMPACT_ATOMS: atom_id res chain seq x y z
N LEU A 1 -17.36 13.24 3.18
CA LEU A 1 -17.13 12.99 4.62
C LEU A 1 -16.82 14.34 5.24
N ASP A 2 -17.69 14.84 6.09
CA ASP A 2 -17.51 16.11 6.77
C ASP A 2 -17.05 15.83 8.21
N LEU A 3 -15.85 16.28 8.54
CA LEU A 3 -15.25 16.21 9.87
C LEU A 3 -14.88 17.61 10.36
N SER A 4 -15.52 18.65 9.81
CA SER A 4 -15.32 20.02 10.24
C SER A 4 -15.74 20.21 11.71
N ASN A 5 -15.03 21.09 12.42
CA ASN A 5 -15.36 21.51 13.80
C ASN A 5 -15.60 20.34 14.79
N CYS A 6 -14.76 19.30 14.69
CA CYS A 6 -14.84 18.10 15.52
C CYS A 6 -13.82 18.12 16.67
N SER A 7 -13.14 19.26 16.91
CA SER A 7 -12.06 19.40 17.91
C SER A 7 -10.92 18.39 17.73
N LEU A 8 -10.65 17.96 16.48
CA LEU A 8 -9.62 16.98 16.15
C LEU A 8 -8.23 17.59 16.24
N GLN A 9 -7.33 16.97 17.00
CA GLN A 9 -5.91 17.34 17.07
C GLN A 9 -5.06 16.58 16.06
N SER A 10 -5.53 15.40 15.66
CA SER A 10 -4.93 14.52 14.65
C SER A 10 -6.03 13.85 13.82
N LEU A 11 -5.65 13.22 12.71
CA LEU A 11 -6.59 12.45 11.90
C LEU A 11 -7.12 11.25 12.70
N PRO A 12 -8.43 10.94 12.62
CA PRO A 12 -9.00 9.85 13.37
C PRO A 12 -8.43 8.50 12.89
N PRO A 13 -8.21 7.53 13.79
CA PRO A 13 -7.55 6.27 13.45
C PRO A 13 -8.32 5.44 12.41
N GLY A 14 -9.65 5.58 12.33
CA GLY A 14 -10.49 4.91 11.34
C GLY A 14 -10.60 5.64 9.99
N LEU A 15 -9.88 6.75 9.78
CA LEU A 15 -9.98 7.51 8.53
C LEU A 15 -9.57 6.67 7.30
N SER A 16 -8.64 5.72 7.47
CA SER A 16 -8.20 4.81 6.41
C SER A 16 -9.31 3.91 5.85
N GLU A 17 -10.44 3.76 6.55
CA GLU A 17 -11.60 3.02 6.04
C GLU A 17 -12.42 3.86 5.04
N ALA A 18 -12.21 5.17 5.00
CA ALA A 18 -12.95 6.11 4.15
C ALA A 18 -12.24 6.42 2.81
N THR A 19 -11.39 5.52 2.28
CA THR A 19 -10.61 5.72 1.05
C THR A 19 -11.46 5.98 -0.21
N ALA A 20 -12.73 5.59 -0.19
CA ALA A 20 -13.71 5.89 -1.24
C ALA A 20 -14.27 7.33 -1.18
N ALA A 21 -13.86 8.14 -0.19
CA ALA A 21 -14.32 9.51 -0.07
C ALA A 21 -13.89 10.35 -1.29
N ILE A 22 -14.88 11.05 -1.86
CA ILE A 22 -14.67 11.99 -2.97
C ILE A 22 -14.46 13.42 -2.44
N VAL A 23 -15.15 13.75 -1.36
CA VAL A 23 -15.06 15.04 -0.66
C VAL A 23 -14.72 14.78 0.80
N LEU A 24 -13.73 15.48 1.33
CA LEU A 24 -13.33 15.43 2.73
C LEU A 24 -13.10 16.84 3.28
N ASP A 25 -13.82 17.18 4.33
CA ASP A 25 -13.68 18.45 5.03
C ASP A 25 -13.08 18.24 6.42
N LEU A 26 -11.94 18.88 6.69
CA LEU A 26 -11.21 18.85 7.96
C LEU A 26 -11.10 20.24 8.61
N THR A 27 -11.84 21.22 8.10
CA THR A 27 -11.76 22.62 8.55
C THR A 27 -12.17 22.78 10.02
N GLU A 28 -11.83 23.93 10.60
CA GLU A 28 -12.19 24.26 12.00
C GLU A 28 -11.69 23.24 13.04
N ASN A 29 -10.61 22.52 12.74
CA ASN A 29 -9.94 21.63 13.68
C ASN A 29 -8.50 22.10 13.97
N PRO A 30 -8.01 21.97 15.22
CA PRO A 30 -6.63 22.27 15.60
C PRO A 30 -5.65 21.15 15.19
N LEU A 31 -5.70 20.75 13.91
CA LEU A 31 -4.92 19.63 13.38
C LEU A 31 -3.43 19.98 13.28
N THR A 32 -2.58 19.04 13.67
CA THR A 32 -1.14 19.10 13.39
C THR A 32 -0.83 18.70 11.93
N PRO A 33 0.35 19.05 11.39
CA PRO A 33 0.80 18.59 10.08
C PRO A 33 0.64 17.08 9.89
N PHE A 34 0.15 16.69 8.72
CA PHE A 34 -0.14 15.30 8.41
C PHE A 34 1.17 14.51 8.16
N PRO A 35 1.30 13.30 8.72
CA PRO A 35 2.27 12.32 8.25
C PRO A 35 2.14 12.07 6.74
N SER A 36 3.23 11.77 6.05
CA SER A 36 3.26 11.56 4.60
C SER A 36 2.33 10.44 4.09
N SER A 37 2.04 9.44 4.93
CA SER A 37 1.17 8.29 4.61
C SER A 37 -0.29 8.45 5.05
N SER A 38 -0.68 9.62 5.56
CA SER A 38 -2.00 9.83 6.17
C SER A 38 -3.19 9.61 5.22
N PHE A 39 -2.96 9.82 3.93
CA PHE A 39 -3.96 9.73 2.88
C PHE A 39 -3.68 8.57 1.92
N LEU A 40 -2.97 7.54 2.40
CA LEU A 40 -2.74 6.32 1.64
C LEU A 40 -4.08 5.69 1.25
N GLY A 41 -4.22 5.31 -0.03
CA GLY A 41 -5.43 4.71 -0.59
C GLY A 41 -6.53 5.70 -0.99
N PHE A 42 -6.44 6.99 -0.63
CA PHE A 42 -7.40 8.01 -1.04
C PHE A 42 -7.18 8.43 -2.50
N THR A 43 -7.58 7.55 -3.43
CA THR A 43 -7.36 7.71 -4.87
C THR A 43 -8.49 8.46 -5.60
N GLN A 44 -9.58 8.77 -4.89
CA GLN A 44 -10.80 9.34 -5.46
C GLN A 44 -11.12 10.75 -4.94
N LEU A 45 -10.21 11.38 -4.19
CA LEU A 45 -10.46 12.71 -3.61
C LEU A 45 -10.50 13.76 -4.73
N GLN A 46 -11.66 14.38 -4.91
CA GLN A 46 -11.84 15.52 -5.80
C GLN A 46 -11.75 16.84 -5.05
N LEU A 47 -12.16 16.86 -3.78
CA LEU A 47 -12.09 18.04 -2.92
C LEU A 47 -11.63 17.63 -1.52
N LEU A 48 -10.53 18.20 -1.09
CA LEU A 48 -10.07 18.12 0.29
C LEU A 48 -9.93 19.54 0.83
N VAL A 49 -10.62 19.82 1.94
CA VAL A 49 -10.55 21.13 2.61
C VAL A 49 -9.84 20.96 3.94
N VAL A 50 -8.77 21.72 4.15
CA VAL A 50 -7.94 21.65 5.36
C VAL A 50 -7.80 23.03 6.01
N PRO A 51 -7.49 23.12 7.32
CA PRO A 51 -7.13 24.37 7.96
C PRO A 51 -6.01 25.10 7.22
N LEU A 52 -6.08 26.45 7.18
CA LEU A 52 -5.14 27.31 6.43
C LEU A 52 -3.66 27.01 6.69
N ALA A 53 -3.33 26.65 7.93
CA ALA A 53 -1.95 26.40 8.37
C ALA A 53 -1.36 25.08 7.81
N LEU A 54 -2.19 24.20 7.25
CA LEU A 54 -1.78 22.88 6.75
C LEU A 54 -1.70 22.88 5.24
N GLU A 55 -0.62 22.32 4.70
CA GLU A 55 -0.46 22.08 3.27
C GLU A 55 -1.37 20.96 2.77
N CYS A 56 -1.74 21.03 1.49
CA CYS A 56 -2.42 19.93 0.83
C CYS A 56 -1.53 18.67 0.85
N PRO A 57 -2.07 17.48 1.16
CA PRO A 57 -1.31 16.23 1.08
C PRO A 57 -0.72 16.04 -0.32
N GLY A 58 0.55 15.62 -0.39
CA GLY A 58 1.29 15.53 -1.65
C GLY A 58 1.77 16.88 -2.22
N GLY A 59 1.51 17.99 -1.52
CA GLY A 59 1.86 19.34 -1.96
C GLY A 59 1.00 19.83 -3.13
N SER A 60 1.30 21.02 -3.65
CA SER A 60 0.54 21.63 -4.75
C SER A 60 0.60 20.84 -6.06
N SER A 61 1.64 20.05 -6.29
CA SER A 61 1.79 19.21 -7.48
C SER A 61 0.82 18.01 -7.52
N ALA A 62 0.27 17.60 -6.38
CA ALA A 62 -0.70 16.51 -6.29
C ALA A 62 -2.12 16.92 -6.69
N TRP A 63 -2.38 18.22 -6.90
CA TRP A 63 -3.73 18.75 -7.13
C TRP A 63 -3.78 19.59 -8.41
N MET A 64 -4.96 19.68 -9.02
CA MET A 64 -5.19 20.51 -10.20
C MET A 64 -5.14 21.98 -9.81
N GLU A 65 -5.79 22.30 -8.69
CA GLU A 65 -5.90 23.64 -8.16
C GLU A 65 -5.80 23.62 -6.63
N VAL A 66 -5.06 24.57 -6.07
CA VAL A 66 -5.02 24.81 -4.62
C VAL A 66 -5.37 26.27 -4.39
N THR A 67 -6.49 26.51 -3.72
CA THR A 67 -7.00 27.86 -3.42
C THR A 67 -7.13 28.08 -1.93
N MET A 68 -7.06 29.33 -1.52
CA MET A 68 -7.23 29.76 -0.13
C MET A 68 -8.58 30.46 -0.02
N HIS A 69 -9.45 30.01 0.89
CA HIS A 69 -10.76 30.60 1.12
C HIS A 69 -10.98 30.82 2.61
N GLY A 70 -10.99 32.09 3.04
CA GLY A 70 -11.07 32.45 4.45
C GLY A 70 -9.92 31.85 5.26
N SER A 71 -10.26 31.04 6.27
CA SER A 71 -9.33 30.30 7.13
C SER A 71 -9.08 28.86 6.67
N SER A 72 -9.35 28.56 5.40
CA SER A 72 -9.28 27.20 4.85
C SER A 72 -8.47 27.17 3.56
N ARG A 73 -7.83 26.03 3.33
CA ARG A 73 -7.14 25.70 2.09
C ARG A 73 -7.92 24.59 1.38
N LEU A 74 -8.25 24.82 0.11
CA LEU A 74 -8.99 23.90 -0.73
C LEU A 74 -8.02 23.26 -1.71
N CYS A 75 -7.98 21.93 -1.69
CA CYS A 75 -7.19 21.11 -2.60
C CYS A 75 -8.16 20.43 -3.56
N GLN A 76 -8.10 20.79 -4.84
CA GLN A 76 -9.10 20.41 -5.83
C GLN A 76 -8.50 19.62 -6.98
N GLY A 77 -9.21 18.57 -7.39
CA GLY A 77 -8.87 17.70 -8.51
C GLY A 77 -7.54 17.00 -8.31
N GLN A 78 -7.52 15.90 -7.54
CA GLN A 78 -6.32 15.08 -7.38
C GLN A 78 -5.76 14.65 -8.74
N ARG A 79 -4.47 14.92 -8.97
CA ARG A 79 -3.75 14.51 -10.18
C ARG A 79 -3.30 13.06 -10.04
N ASN A 80 -3.27 12.35 -11.17
CA ASN A 80 -2.66 11.03 -11.23
C ASN A 80 -1.13 11.19 -11.32
N PRO A 81 -0.36 10.80 -10.28
CA PRO A 81 1.10 10.91 -10.30
C PRO A 81 1.77 10.03 -11.37
N CYS A 82 1.10 8.96 -11.83
CA CYS A 82 1.61 8.09 -12.90
C CYS A 82 1.52 8.74 -14.31
N ASN A 83 0.80 9.86 -14.46
CA ASN A 83 0.67 10.56 -15.75
C ASN A 83 1.80 11.61 -15.97
N SER A 84 2.75 11.73 -15.04
CA SER A 84 3.82 12.73 -15.10
C SER A 84 4.82 12.35 -16.19
N SER A 85 4.93 13.18 -17.23
CA SER A 85 5.85 13.00 -18.36
C SER A 85 7.31 13.34 -18.05
N GLN A 86 7.67 13.56 -16.78
CA GLN A 86 9.04 13.89 -16.42
C GLN A 86 9.86 12.61 -16.41
N GLU A 87 10.52 12.37 -17.55
CA GLU A 87 11.64 11.45 -17.73
C GLU A 87 12.59 11.59 -16.53
N LEU A 88 12.52 10.69 -15.56
CA LEU A 88 13.64 10.12 -14.82
C LEU A 88 13.11 9.12 -13.78
N ALA A 89 13.57 7.87 -13.93
CA ALA A 89 13.17 6.67 -13.19
C ALA A 89 11.75 6.19 -13.48
N TRP A 90 11.65 5.13 -14.29
CA TRP A 90 10.49 4.23 -14.26
C TRP A 90 10.25 3.89 -12.77
N PRO A 91 9.15 4.34 -12.14
CA PRO A 91 9.02 4.23 -10.69
C PRO A 91 8.85 2.78 -10.23
N CYS A 92 8.50 1.90 -11.18
CA CYS A 92 8.19 0.51 -10.95
C CYS A 92 9.22 -0.42 -11.60
N PRO A 93 9.47 -1.60 -11.00
CA PRO A 93 10.31 -2.62 -11.60
C PRO A 93 9.69 -3.17 -12.89
N GLU A 94 10.46 -3.98 -13.62
CA GLU A 94 9.95 -4.75 -14.74
C GLU A 94 8.73 -5.58 -14.32
N ASN A 95 7.77 -5.75 -15.25
CA ASN A 95 6.49 -6.45 -15.02
C ASN A 95 5.55 -5.80 -13.98
N ALA A 96 5.79 -4.55 -13.61
CA ALA A 96 4.88 -3.77 -12.77
C ALA A 96 4.38 -2.51 -13.49
N ALA A 97 3.13 -2.16 -13.20
CA ALA A 97 2.51 -0.91 -13.64
C ALA A 97 2.40 0.07 -12.46
N CYS A 98 2.61 1.36 -12.75
CA CYS A 98 2.34 2.43 -11.80
C CYS A 98 0.83 2.56 -11.58
N ALA A 99 0.41 2.65 -10.32
CA ALA A 99 -0.94 3.00 -9.92
C ALA A 99 -0.90 4.10 -8.85
N PRO A 100 -1.92 4.99 -8.79
CA PRO A 100 -2.03 5.97 -7.72
C PRO A 100 -2.33 5.28 -6.38
N ASP A 101 -1.85 5.87 -5.28
CA ASP A 101 -2.09 5.37 -3.91
C ASP A 101 -2.44 6.50 -2.91
N GLY A 102 -2.97 7.60 -3.42
CA GLY A 102 -3.28 8.80 -2.62
C GLY A 102 -2.72 10.08 -3.23
N PRO A 103 -2.99 11.26 -2.63
CA PRO A 103 -2.48 12.53 -3.15
C PRO A 103 -0.95 12.56 -3.15
N GLY A 104 -0.35 12.56 -4.34
CA GLY A 104 1.11 12.54 -4.50
C GLY A 104 1.77 11.19 -4.17
N LEU A 105 0.99 10.12 -3.96
CA LEU A 105 1.48 8.78 -3.62
C LEU A 105 1.29 7.82 -4.80
N ILE A 106 2.27 6.94 -5.00
CA ILE A 106 2.25 5.89 -6.02
C ILE A 106 2.45 4.51 -5.38
N GLN A 107 1.93 3.50 -6.05
CA GLN A 107 2.21 2.10 -5.80
C GLN A 107 2.52 1.37 -7.11
N CYS A 108 3.26 0.27 -7.02
CA CYS A 108 3.60 -0.56 -8.16
C CYS A 108 2.86 -1.89 -8.06
N LEU A 109 1.93 -2.11 -8.99
CA LEU A 109 1.12 -3.32 -9.05
C LEU A 109 1.71 -4.25 -10.11
N CYS A 110 1.84 -5.54 -9.78
CA CYS A 110 2.32 -6.51 -10.77
C CYS A 110 1.30 -6.68 -11.88
N ASN A 111 1.78 -6.66 -13.12
CA ASN A 111 0.98 -7.04 -14.27
C ASN A 111 0.71 -8.54 -14.21
N SER A 112 -0.52 -8.97 -14.50
CA SER A 112 -0.81 -10.39 -14.67
C SER A 112 0.04 -10.98 -15.81
N PRO A 113 0.67 -12.16 -15.67
CA PRO A 113 0.55 -13.15 -14.58
C PRO A 113 1.61 -13.04 -13.46
N PHE A 114 2.37 -11.95 -13.40
CA PHE A 114 3.46 -11.77 -12.45
C PHE A 114 2.97 -11.46 -11.04
N HIS A 115 3.71 -11.90 -10.03
CA HIS A 115 3.40 -11.68 -8.62
C HIS A 115 4.67 -11.76 -7.74
N GLY A 116 4.49 -11.52 -6.43
CA GLY A 116 5.55 -11.60 -5.43
C GLY A 116 6.44 -10.35 -5.38
N TYR A 117 7.54 -10.45 -4.63
CA TYR A 117 8.48 -9.34 -4.47
C TYR A 117 9.07 -8.93 -5.83
N LYS A 118 8.93 -7.64 -6.15
CA LYS A 118 9.38 -7.04 -7.43
C LYS A 118 8.79 -7.68 -8.69
N CYS A 119 7.66 -8.39 -8.59
CA CYS A 119 6.98 -8.99 -9.75
C CYS A 119 7.86 -9.97 -10.55
N LEU A 120 8.77 -10.68 -9.87
CA LEU A 120 9.72 -11.60 -10.51
C LEU A 120 9.19 -13.03 -10.66
N ARG A 121 8.05 -13.37 -10.03
CA ARG A 121 7.48 -14.72 -10.09
C ARG A 121 6.34 -14.76 -11.09
N GLU A 122 6.33 -15.80 -11.91
CA GLU A 122 5.29 -16.10 -12.88
C GLU A 122 4.82 -17.55 -12.67
N GLY A 123 3.54 -17.81 -12.95
CA GLY A 123 2.94 -19.14 -12.80
C GLY A 123 2.54 -19.48 -11.37
N THR A 124 2.30 -20.76 -11.08
CA THR A 124 1.92 -21.22 -9.74
C THR A 124 3.07 -22.00 -9.12
N PHE A 125 3.22 -21.90 -7.80
CA PHE A 125 4.20 -22.73 -7.10
C PHE A 125 3.83 -24.22 -7.28
N PRO A 126 4.75 -25.10 -7.73
CA PRO A 126 4.45 -26.49 -8.00
C PRO A 126 4.36 -27.30 -6.69
N VAL A 127 3.28 -27.07 -5.94
CA VAL A 127 3.06 -27.62 -4.59
C VAL A 127 3.28 -29.12 -4.56
N LEU A 128 2.68 -29.85 -5.50
CA LEU A 128 2.74 -31.33 -5.56
C LEU A 128 4.17 -31.85 -5.72
N LEU A 129 4.98 -31.21 -6.56
CA LEU A 129 6.37 -31.61 -6.78
C LEU A 129 7.18 -31.39 -5.50
N PHE A 130 7.03 -30.20 -4.89
CA PHE A 130 7.76 -29.84 -3.68
C PHE A 130 7.35 -30.72 -2.49
N SER A 131 6.06 -30.89 -2.23
CA SER A 131 5.55 -31.73 -1.14
C SER A 131 5.86 -33.20 -1.37
N GLY A 132 5.84 -33.67 -2.62
CA GLY A 132 6.17 -35.05 -2.99
C GLY A 132 7.64 -35.37 -2.68
N ILE A 133 8.57 -34.52 -3.12
CA ILE A 133 10.00 -34.68 -2.83
C ILE A 133 10.25 -34.62 -1.32
N LEU A 134 9.70 -33.61 -0.64
CA LEU A 134 9.87 -33.45 0.80
C LEU A 134 9.36 -34.69 1.55
N GLY A 135 8.13 -35.14 1.24
CA GLY A 135 7.53 -36.33 1.87
C GLY A 135 8.33 -37.61 1.62
N ALA A 136 8.81 -37.83 0.39
CA ALA A 136 9.61 -39.00 0.05
C ALA A 136 10.95 -39.03 0.79
N VAL A 137 11.64 -37.88 0.88
CA VAL A 137 12.89 -37.74 1.63
C VAL A 137 12.66 -38.00 3.12
N THR A 138 11.62 -37.40 3.71
CA THR A 138 11.27 -37.60 5.13
C THR A 138 10.92 -39.06 5.45
N LEU A 139 10.12 -39.72 4.61
CA LEU A 139 9.79 -41.14 4.77
C LEU A 139 11.04 -42.02 4.69
N SER A 140 11.91 -41.77 3.71
CA SER A 140 13.15 -42.52 3.52
C SER A 140 14.08 -42.38 4.72
N LEU A 141 14.30 -41.16 5.21
CA LEU A 141 15.07 -40.89 6.43
C LEU A 141 14.45 -41.56 7.67
N SER A 142 13.12 -41.50 7.81
CA SER A 142 12.42 -42.14 8.93
C SER A 142 12.60 -43.66 8.91
N LEU A 143 12.50 -44.30 7.75
CA LEU A 143 12.73 -45.73 7.59
C LEU A 143 14.19 -46.13 7.85
N LEU A 144 15.16 -45.34 7.38
CA LEU A 144 16.58 -45.55 7.65
C LEU A 144 16.91 -45.43 9.13
N LEU A 145 16.41 -44.37 9.78
CA LEU A 145 16.58 -44.16 11.22
C LEU A 145 15.90 -45.29 12.01
N TRP A 146 14.69 -45.68 11.64
CA TRP A 146 14.00 -46.82 12.25
C TRP A 146 14.80 -48.11 12.13
N GLY A 147 15.27 -48.44 10.93
CA GLY A 147 16.04 -49.66 10.68
C GLY A 147 17.38 -49.70 11.43
N THR A 148 18.10 -48.58 11.46
CA THR A 148 19.40 -48.49 12.15
C THR A 148 19.24 -48.44 13.67
N GLN A 149 18.27 -47.69 14.20
CA GLN A 149 18.03 -47.62 15.65
C GLN A 149 17.41 -48.90 16.22
N ARG A 150 16.46 -49.55 15.52
CA ARG A 150 15.95 -50.87 15.96
C ARG A 150 17.04 -51.93 15.96
N ARG A 151 17.93 -51.93 14.95
CA ARG A 151 19.06 -52.88 14.91
C ARG A 151 20.02 -52.67 16.07
N LYS A 152 20.25 -51.42 16.51
CA LYS A 152 21.04 -51.14 17.71
C LYS A 152 20.34 -51.51 19.02
N ALA A 153 19.01 -51.51 19.07
CA ALA A 153 18.26 -51.95 20.25
C ALA A 153 18.20 -53.49 20.41
N GLN A 154 18.55 -54.26 19.36
CA GLN A 154 18.54 -55.72 19.37
C GLN A 154 19.92 -56.36 19.65
N THR A 155 20.99 -55.57 19.78
CA THR A 155 22.31 -56.05 20.20
C THR A 155 22.51 -55.78 21.70
N PRO A 156 22.45 -56.80 22.58
CA PRO A 156 22.93 -56.70 23.96
C PRO A 156 24.46 -56.63 24.04
#